data_AF-A0A2G6FYM4-F1
#
_entry.id   AF-A0A2G6FYM4-F1
#
_cell.length_a   1.000
_cell.length_b   1.000
_cell.length_c   1.000
_cell.angle_alpha   90.00
_cell.angle_beta   90.00
_cell.angle_gamma   90.00
#
_symmetry.space_group_name_H-M   'P 1'
#
loop_
_entity.id
_entity.type
_entity.pdbx_description
1 polymer ?
#
loop_
_entity_poly.entity_id
_entity_poly.type
_entity_poly.pdbx_seq_one_letter_code
_entity_poly.pdbx_strand_id
1 'polypeptide(L)'
;MSKLDLKRHSIERLELIAQLESGQIDKATFIELNVSLYSAYDMTVPESFKSVDEGLFYYQYYNALAKQCQLTYRSLIDVDLFEALEYRNQSSAHYRTKERITEMILNAVEDEHITAYYVQTESRELRNKLVEIVFCDREKVILHSVDKTVVKQLKKLNCLISGIQKSRIDDYINQPYYKT
;
A
#
# COMPACT_ATOMS: atom_id res chain seq x y z
N MET A 1 -9.26 -23.41 8.30
CA MET A 1 -8.45 -22.41 7.56
C MET A 1 -9.10 -22.19 6.21
N SER A 2 -9.40 -20.94 5.84
CA SER A 2 -10.03 -20.63 4.55
C SER A 2 -9.00 -20.60 3.42
N LYS A 3 -9.36 -21.12 2.25
CA LYS A 3 -8.57 -20.92 1.03
C LYS A 3 -8.61 -19.43 0.68
N LEU A 4 -7.50 -18.87 0.21
CA LEU A 4 -7.42 -17.48 -0.21
C LEU A 4 -8.44 -17.19 -1.33
N ASP A 5 -9.43 -16.35 -1.03
CA ASP A 5 -10.47 -15.91 -1.98
C ASP A 5 -10.15 -14.48 -2.44
N LEU A 6 -9.26 -14.39 -3.43
CA LEU A 6 -8.76 -13.13 -3.98
C LEU A 6 -9.90 -12.28 -4.59
N LYS A 7 -10.90 -12.94 -5.18
CA LYS A 7 -12.02 -12.24 -5.83
C LYS A 7 -12.89 -11.56 -4.80
N ARG A 8 -13.31 -12.29 -3.77
CA ARG A 8 -14.10 -11.73 -2.67
C ARG A 8 -13.38 -10.58 -1.99
N HIS A 9 -12.11 -10.79 -1.63
CA HIS A 9 -11.30 -9.74 -1.01
C HIS A 9 -11.21 -8.47 -1.87
N SER A 10 -10.99 -8.63 -3.18
CA SER A 10 -10.93 -7.50 -4.11
C SER A 10 -12.22 -6.68 -4.12
N ILE A 11 -13.38 -7.35 -4.12
CA ILE A 11 -14.70 -6.70 -4.06
C ILE A 11 -14.88 -5.93 -2.75
N GLU A 12 -14.67 -6.58 -1.60
CA GLU A 12 -14.82 -5.97 -0.28
C GLU A 12 -13.88 -4.75 -0.11
N ARG A 13 -12.66 -4.85 -0.63
CA ARG A 13 -11.71 -3.73 -0.61
C ARG A 13 -12.14 -2.56 -1.51
N LEU A 14 -12.68 -2.84 -2.70
CA LEU A 14 -13.20 -1.80 -3.59
C LEU A 14 -14.42 -1.08 -2.98
N GLU A 15 -15.26 -1.81 -2.23
CA GLU A 15 -16.35 -1.21 -1.46
C GLU A 15 -15.82 -0.27 -0.37
N LEU A 16 -14.80 -0.67 0.41
CA LEU A 16 -14.18 0.22 1.39
C LEU A 16 -13.58 1.48 0.75
N ILE A 17 -12.97 1.36 -0.42
CA ILE A 17 -12.46 2.53 -1.17
C ILE A 17 -13.62 3.46 -1.54
N ALA A 18 -14.73 2.93 -2.06
CA ALA A 18 -15.91 3.74 -2.41
C ALA A 18 -16.53 4.44 -1.18
N GLN A 19 -16.55 3.78 -0.02
CA GLN A 19 -17.00 4.38 1.24
C GLN A 19 -16.08 5.52 1.68
N LEU A 20 -14.76 5.38 1.51
CA LEU A 20 -13.80 6.44 1.81
C LEU A 20 -13.95 7.61 0.82
N GLU A 21 -14.04 7.33 -0.48
CA GLU A 21 -14.20 8.33 -1.56
C GLU A 21 -15.49 9.15 -1.38
N SER A 22 -16.58 8.51 -0.98
CA SER A 22 -17.86 9.19 -0.70
C SER A 22 -17.90 9.90 0.66
N GLY A 23 -16.88 9.73 1.51
CA GLY A 23 -16.83 10.30 2.86
C GLY A 23 -17.75 9.59 3.87
N GLN A 24 -18.26 8.39 3.54
CA GLN A 24 -19.05 7.56 4.46
C GLN A 24 -18.21 7.06 5.64
N ILE A 25 -16.93 6.76 5.40
CA ILE A 25 -15.96 6.42 6.43
C ILE A 25 -14.76 7.37 6.33
N ASP A 26 -14.13 7.64 7.48
CA ASP A 26 -12.87 8.40 7.48
C ASP A 26 -11.67 7.49 7.22
N LYS A 27 -10.49 8.11 7.10
CA LYS A 27 -9.23 7.42 6.78
C LYS A 27 -8.79 6.45 7.88
N ALA A 28 -9.07 6.76 9.15
CA ALA A 28 -8.72 5.89 10.27
C ALA A 28 -9.59 4.62 10.25
N THR A 29 -10.90 4.79 10.11
CA THR A 29 -11.88 3.72 9.94
C THR A 29 -11.55 2.86 8.72
N PHE A 30 -11.20 3.48 7.58
CA PHE A 30 -10.77 2.74 6.40
C PHE A 30 -9.55 1.86 6.69
N ILE A 31 -8.53 2.36 7.40
CA ILE A 31 -7.33 1.56 7.72
C ILE A 31 -7.70 0.36 8.60
N GLU A 32 -8.52 0.56 9.64
CA GLU A 32 -8.97 -0.51 10.53
C GLU A 32 -9.79 -1.57 9.80
N LEU A 33 -10.80 -1.15 9.04
CA LEU A 33 -11.64 -2.07 8.26
C LEU A 33 -10.82 -2.81 7.20
N ASN A 34 -9.89 -2.12 6.54
CA ASN A 34 -9.03 -2.74 5.53
C ASN A 34 -8.10 -3.80 6.16
N VAL A 35 -7.56 -3.59 7.37
CA VAL A 35 -6.85 -4.66 8.11
C VAL A 35 -7.79 -5.81 8.47
N SER A 36 -9.03 -5.51 8.87
CA SER A 36 -10.00 -6.54 9.28
C SER A 36 -10.39 -7.50 8.15
N LEU A 37 -10.30 -7.08 6.89
CA LEU A 37 -10.49 -7.95 5.71
C LEU A 37 -9.56 -9.16 5.72
N TYR A 38 -8.40 -9.04 6.38
CA TYR A 38 -7.40 -10.09 6.40
C TYR A 38 -7.53 -11.06 7.58
N SER A 39 -8.40 -10.76 8.55
CA SER A 39 -8.51 -11.50 9.82
C SER A 39 -8.87 -12.99 9.67
N ALA A 40 -9.49 -13.37 8.54
CA ALA A 40 -9.89 -14.73 8.26
C ALA A 40 -8.78 -15.60 7.60
N TYR A 41 -7.64 -15.00 7.26
CA TYR A 41 -6.56 -15.68 6.55
C TYR A 41 -5.35 -15.92 7.47
N ASP A 42 -4.67 -17.04 7.25
CA ASP A 42 -3.38 -17.32 7.89
C ASP A 42 -2.27 -16.64 7.09
N MET A 43 -1.86 -15.46 7.56
CA MET A 43 -0.98 -14.57 6.82
C MET A 43 0.47 -14.77 7.24
N THR A 44 1.24 -15.36 6.34
CA THR A 44 2.71 -15.44 6.44
C THR A 44 3.35 -14.74 5.26
N VAL A 45 4.62 -14.34 5.38
CA VAL A 45 5.34 -13.77 4.25
C VAL A 45 5.52 -14.88 3.21
N PRO A 46 5.01 -14.72 1.98
CA PRO A 46 5.15 -15.75 0.97
C PRO A 46 6.61 -15.83 0.48
N GLU A 47 7.11 -17.05 0.23
CA GLU A 47 8.38 -17.25 -0.50
C GLU A 47 8.21 -16.97 -1.99
N SER A 48 7.02 -17.27 -2.52
CA SER A 48 6.57 -16.99 -3.89
C SER A 48 5.05 -16.89 -3.90
N PHE A 49 4.48 -16.32 -4.96
CA PHE A 49 3.04 -16.31 -5.20
C PHE A 49 2.74 -16.90 -6.59
N LYS A 50 1.53 -17.42 -6.77
CA LYS A 50 1.07 -18.13 -7.97
C LYS A 50 0.59 -17.19 -9.07
N SER A 51 0.31 -15.94 -8.72
CA SER A 51 -0.15 -14.90 -9.65
C SER A 51 0.16 -13.51 -9.13
N VAL A 52 0.16 -12.52 -10.03
CA VAL A 52 0.26 -11.09 -9.66
C VAL A 52 -0.83 -10.70 -8.67
N ASP A 53 -2.05 -11.23 -8.82
CA ASP A 53 -3.16 -11.00 -7.88
C ASP A 53 -2.86 -11.42 -6.45
N GLU A 54 -2.22 -12.56 -6.27
CA GLU A 54 -1.81 -13.02 -4.94
C GLU A 54 -0.70 -12.12 -4.38
N GLY A 55 0.26 -11.70 -5.20
CA GLY A 55 1.26 -10.69 -4.81
C GLY A 55 0.62 -9.37 -4.36
N LEU A 56 -0.35 -8.86 -5.13
CA LEU A 56 -1.11 -7.65 -4.81
C LEU A 56 -1.87 -7.76 -3.50
N PHE A 57 -2.47 -8.92 -3.23
CA PHE A 57 -3.14 -9.20 -1.95
C PHE A 57 -2.17 -9.07 -0.77
N TYR A 58 -1.00 -9.71 -0.84
CA TYR A 58 0.02 -9.61 0.21
C TYR A 58 0.58 -8.19 0.34
N TYR A 59 0.81 -7.49 -0.78
CA TYR A 59 1.22 -6.09 -0.75
C TYR A 59 0.22 -5.23 0.03
N GLN A 60 -1.08 -5.38 -0.29
CA GLN A 60 -2.14 -4.61 0.34
C GLN A 60 -2.23 -4.91 1.84
N TYR A 61 -2.07 -6.19 2.23
CA TYR A 61 -2.05 -6.62 3.62
C TYR A 61 -0.93 -5.92 4.42
N TYR A 62 0.33 -6.06 3.99
CA TYR A 62 1.45 -5.49 4.72
C TYR A 62 1.45 -3.95 4.69
N ASN A 63 0.91 -3.34 3.63
CA ASN A 63 0.69 -1.89 3.59
C ASN A 63 -0.39 -1.44 4.59
N ALA A 64 -1.49 -2.20 4.73
CA ALA A 64 -2.55 -1.91 5.68
C ALA A 64 -2.04 -2.02 7.13
N LEU A 65 -1.33 -3.09 7.46
CA LEU A 65 -0.69 -3.25 8.78
C LEU A 65 0.29 -2.13 9.09
N ALA A 66 1.15 -1.76 8.13
CA ALA A 66 2.11 -0.68 8.32
C ALA A 66 1.42 0.65 8.67
N LYS A 67 0.30 0.95 8.00
CA LYS A 67 -0.52 2.15 8.26
C LYS A 67 -1.24 2.08 9.60
N GLN A 68 -1.79 0.93 9.98
CA GLN A 68 -2.42 0.74 11.29
C GLN A 68 -1.41 0.95 12.42
N CYS A 69 -0.22 0.34 12.33
CA CYS A 69 0.85 0.57 13.31
C CYS A 69 1.26 2.06 13.39
N GLN A 70 1.24 2.81 12.27
CA GLN A 70 1.49 4.26 12.33
C GLN A 70 0.39 5.03 13.05
N LEU A 71 -0.89 4.65 12.86
CA LEU A 71 -1.99 5.25 13.61
C LEU A 71 -1.81 5.01 15.11
N THR A 72 -1.53 3.77 15.51
CA THR A 72 -1.32 3.40 16.91
C THR A 72 -0.11 4.11 17.52
N TYR A 73 1.02 4.14 16.81
CA TYR A 73 2.22 4.90 17.21
C TYR A 73 1.87 6.36 17.55
N ARG A 74 1.12 7.04 16.68
CA ARG A 74 0.77 8.45 16.87
C ARG A 74 -0.20 8.65 18.04
N SER A 75 -1.09 7.69 18.30
CA SER A 75 -1.99 7.76 19.46
C SER A 75 -1.27 7.55 20.79
N LEU A 76 -0.14 6.82 20.78
CA LEU A 76 0.59 6.45 21.99
C LEU A 76 1.83 7.30 22.26
N ILE A 77 2.35 8.05 21.29
CA ILE A 77 3.65 8.73 21.42
C ILE A 77 3.75 9.68 22.63
N ASP A 78 2.62 10.31 22.99
CA ASP A 78 2.51 11.22 24.14
C ASP A 78 1.94 10.54 25.40
N VAL A 79 1.59 9.25 25.33
CA VAL A 79 0.96 8.47 26.41
C VAL A 79 1.91 7.40 26.95
N ASP A 80 2.44 6.54 26.07
CA ASP A 80 3.42 5.51 26.36
C ASP A 80 4.45 5.45 25.23
N LEU A 81 5.59 6.11 25.46
CA LEU A 81 6.68 6.17 24.49
C LEU A 81 7.25 4.77 24.18
N PHE A 82 7.34 3.87 25.16
CA PHE A 82 7.94 2.56 24.94
C PHE A 82 7.06 1.72 24.02
N GLU A 83 5.76 1.65 24.31
CA GLU A 83 4.80 0.94 23.46
C GLU A 83 4.68 1.60 22.07
N ALA A 84 4.67 2.93 22.00
CA ALA A 84 4.66 3.64 20.72
C ALA A 84 5.85 3.24 19.83
N LEU A 85 7.06 3.19 20.39
CA LEU A 85 8.26 2.82 19.65
C LEU A 85 8.19 1.38 19.11
N GLU A 86 7.55 0.45 19.81
CA GLU A 86 7.29 -0.89 19.32
C GLU A 86 6.39 -0.86 18.07
N TYR A 87 5.30 -0.10 18.08
CA TYR A 87 4.46 0.08 16.88
C TYR A 87 5.21 0.76 15.73
N ARG A 88 6.11 1.70 16.00
CA ARG A 88 6.97 2.30 14.97
C ARG A 88 7.90 1.27 14.33
N ASN A 89 8.46 0.37 15.15
CA ASN A 89 9.33 -0.71 14.68
C ASN A 89 8.54 -1.73 13.84
N GLN A 90 7.34 -2.11 14.29
CA GLN A 90 6.43 -2.99 13.54
C GLN A 90 6.02 -2.37 12.20
N SER A 91 5.63 -1.09 12.19
CA SER A 91 5.31 -0.35 10.96
C SER A 91 6.48 -0.40 9.97
N SER A 92 7.70 -0.17 10.45
CA SER A 92 8.91 -0.23 9.63
C SER A 92 9.16 -1.64 9.09
N ALA A 93 8.93 -2.68 9.89
CA ALA A 93 9.06 -4.08 9.46
C ALA A 93 8.03 -4.43 8.37
N HIS A 94 6.76 -4.04 8.54
CA HIS A 94 5.72 -4.26 7.54
C HIS A 94 6.00 -3.50 6.25
N TYR A 95 6.52 -2.27 6.29
CA TYR A 95 6.96 -1.58 5.08
C TYR A 95 8.09 -2.33 4.37
N ARG A 96 9.11 -2.85 5.08
CA ARG A 96 10.17 -3.66 4.45
C ARG A 96 9.60 -4.90 3.75
N THR A 97 8.66 -5.60 4.40
CA THR A 97 7.99 -6.76 3.81
C THR A 97 7.17 -6.36 2.58
N LYS A 98 6.44 -5.24 2.64
CA LYS A 98 5.70 -4.68 1.52
C LYS A 98 6.62 -4.36 0.33
N GLU A 99 7.80 -3.78 0.55
CA GLU A 99 8.76 -3.51 -0.52
C GLU A 99 9.31 -4.81 -1.12
N ARG A 100 9.65 -5.82 -0.30
CA ARG A 100 10.06 -7.15 -0.79
C ARG A 100 9.00 -7.78 -1.69
N ILE A 101 7.73 -7.70 -1.30
CA ILE A 101 6.61 -8.19 -2.13
C ILE A 101 6.50 -7.38 -3.42
N THR A 102 6.73 -6.07 -3.38
CA THR A 102 6.73 -5.21 -4.57
C THR A 102 7.80 -5.67 -5.57
N GLU A 103 9.02 -5.94 -5.10
CA GLU A 103 10.10 -6.50 -5.95
C GLU A 103 9.70 -7.84 -6.57
N MET A 104 9.06 -8.73 -5.79
CA MET A 104 8.55 -10.00 -6.29
C MET A 104 7.48 -9.78 -7.37
N ILE A 105 6.54 -8.85 -7.18
CA ILE A 105 5.51 -8.49 -8.17
C ILE A 105 6.16 -8.00 -9.47
N LEU A 106 7.15 -7.12 -9.37
CA LEU A 106 7.88 -6.61 -10.52
C LEU A 106 8.70 -7.68 -11.26
N ASN A 107 9.08 -8.77 -10.59
CA ASN A 107 9.73 -9.91 -11.25
C ASN A 107 8.73 -10.86 -11.93
N ALA A 108 7.46 -10.81 -11.54
CA ALA A 108 6.42 -11.70 -12.04
C ALA A 108 5.52 -11.07 -13.12
N VAL A 109 5.49 -9.73 -13.20
CA VAL A 109 4.71 -9.01 -14.22
C VAL A 109 5.53 -8.81 -15.49
N GLU A 110 4.89 -8.96 -16.65
CA GLU A 110 5.48 -8.55 -17.92
C GLU A 110 5.46 -7.01 -18.02
N ASP A 111 6.53 -6.44 -18.59
CA ASP A 111 6.81 -5.00 -18.61
C ASP A 111 5.74 -4.16 -19.30
N GLU A 112 5.06 -4.71 -20.32
CA GLU A 112 3.97 -4.05 -21.06
C GLU A 112 2.71 -3.78 -20.20
N HIS A 113 2.62 -4.36 -19.00
CA HIS A 113 1.43 -4.27 -18.15
C HIS A 113 1.52 -3.26 -17.00
N ILE A 114 2.66 -2.58 -16.82
CA ILE A 114 2.83 -1.59 -15.75
C ILE A 114 3.44 -0.28 -16.22
N THR A 115 3.02 0.82 -15.59
CA THR A 115 3.63 2.15 -15.72
C THR A 115 3.85 2.72 -14.34
N ALA A 116 4.97 3.41 -14.13
CA ALA A 116 5.30 4.05 -12.86
C ALA A 116 5.76 5.49 -13.03
N TYR A 117 5.49 6.34 -12.05
CA TYR A 117 5.88 7.75 -12.05
C TYR A 117 6.04 8.29 -10.62
N TYR A 118 6.81 9.38 -10.48
CA TYR A 118 6.84 10.11 -9.22
C TYR A 118 5.53 10.86 -8.99
N VAL A 119 5.04 10.86 -7.75
CA VAL A 119 3.74 11.43 -7.39
C VAL A 119 3.90 12.81 -6.78
N GLN A 120 3.01 13.72 -7.16
CA GLN A 120 2.81 14.99 -6.47
C GLN A 120 2.18 14.74 -5.10
N THR A 121 2.86 15.17 -4.03
CA THR A 121 2.36 14.99 -2.66
C THR A 121 2.63 16.21 -1.79
N GLU A 122 1.68 16.51 -0.90
CA GLU A 122 1.82 17.55 0.11
C GLU A 122 2.84 17.18 1.21
N SER A 123 3.08 15.88 1.42
CA SER A 123 4.05 15.41 2.40
C SER A 123 5.47 15.83 2.04
N ARG A 124 6.08 16.66 2.89
CA ARG A 124 7.48 17.08 2.73
C ARG A 124 8.45 15.91 2.74
N GLU A 125 8.14 14.86 3.48
CA GLU A 125 9.00 13.66 3.60
C GLU A 125 9.00 12.82 2.32
N LEU A 126 7.82 12.71 1.68
CA LEU A 126 7.58 11.86 0.51
C LEU A 126 7.78 12.59 -0.83
N ARG A 127 7.80 13.93 -0.80
CA ARG A 127 8.00 14.77 -1.98
C ARG A 127 9.26 14.35 -2.74
N ASN A 128 9.11 14.16 -4.06
CA ASN A 128 10.17 13.69 -4.98
C ASN A 128 10.75 12.30 -4.66
N LYS A 129 10.08 11.50 -3.82
CA LYS A 129 10.51 10.15 -3.45
C LYS A 129 9.44 9.11 -3.72
N LEU A 130 8.17 9.46 -3.51
CA LEU A 130 7.05 8.54 -3.71
C LEU A 130 6.87 8.24 -5.18
N VAL A 131 7.01 6.97 -5.54
CA VAL A 131 6.67 6.43 -6.85
C VAL A 131 5.36 5.68 -6.74
N GLU A 132 4.47 5.94 -7.69
CA GLU A 132 3.24 5.20 -7.91
C GLU A 132 3.43 4.23 -9.08
N ILE A 133 3.06 2.98 -8.89
CA ILE A 133 3.10 1.91 -9.89
C ILE A 133 1.66 1.53 -10.19
N VAL A 134 1.30 1.60 -11.46
CA VAL A 134 -0.05 1.39 -11.97
C VAL A 134 -0.04 0.22 -12.94
N PHE A 135 -1.03 -0.66 -12.80
CA PHE A 135 -1.27 -1.77 -13.72
C PHE A 135 -2.25 -1.35 -14.81
N CYS A 136 -1.89 -1.55 -16.08
CA CYS A 136 -2.66 -1.10 -17.24
C CYS A 136 -4.07 -1.73 -17.29
N ASP A 137 -4.23 -2.94 -16.78
CA ASP A 137 -5.46 -3.72 -16.77
C ASP A 137 -6.29 -3.55 -15.48
N ARG A 138 -5.78 -2.81 -14.47
CA ARG A 138 -6.35 -2.75 -13.12
C ARG A 138 -6.29 -1.34 -12.55
N GLU A 139 -7.15 -0.46 -13.03
CA GLU A 139 -7.08 0.99 -12.74
C GLU A 139 -7.06 1.36 -11.25
N LYS A 140 -7.80 0.64 -10.39
CA LYS A 140 -7.87 0.90 -8.93
C LYS A 140 -6.80 0.16 -8.12
N VAL A 141 -5.93 -0.61 -8.76
CA VAL A 141 -4.83 -1.30 -8.08
C VAL A 141 -3.54 -0.52 -8.29
N ILE A 142 -3.09 0.08 -7.19
CA ILE A 142 -1.96 0.99 -7.18
C ILE A 142 -0.98 0.60 -6.08
N LEU A 143 0.30 0.56 -6.43
CA LEU A 143 1.39 0.38 -5.47
C LEU A 143 2.10 1.71 -5.27
N HIS A 144 2.62 1.90 -4.07
CA HIS A 144 3.47 3.02 -3.71
C HIS A 144 4.76 2.49 -3.13
N SER A 145 5.86 3.04 -3.61
CA SER A 145 7.18 2.73 -3.10
C SER A 145 8.01 4.00 -2.96
N VAL A 146 8.86 4.02 -1.94
CA VAL A 146 9.98 4.95 -1.80
C VAL A 146 11.32 4.21 -1.86
N ASP A 147 11.28 2.90 -2.08
CA ASP A 147 12.44 2.03 -2.03
C ASP A 147 13.31 2.18 -3.28
N LYS A 148 14.61 2.39 -3.07
CA LYS A 148 15.55 2.66 -4.16
C LYS A 148 15.79 1.44 -5.04
N THR A 149 15.65 0.23 -4.51
CA THR A 149 15.77 -1.02 -5.27
C THR A 149 14.57 -1.18 -6.19
N VAL A 150 13.35 -0.95 -5.69
CA VAL A 150 12.12 -0.91 -6.51
C VAL A 150 12.25 0.12 -7.64
N VAL A 151 12.69 1.34 -7.33
CA VAL A 151 12.91 2.39 -8.35
C VAL A 151 13.96 1.98 -9.39
N LYS A 152 15.06 1.34 -8.99
CA LYS A 152 16.08 0.83 -9.93
C LYS A 152 15.50 -0.25 -10.84
N GLN A 153 14.67 -1.15 -10.31
CA GLN A 153 14.02 -2.19 -11.08
C GLN A 153 13.04 -1.61 -12.10
N LEU A 154 12.20 -0.66 -11.71
CA LEU A 154 11.28 0.04 -12.61
C LEU A 154 12.01 0.74 -13.77
N LYS A 155 13.19 1.33 -13.49
CA LYS A 155 14.06 1.91 -14.55
C LYS A 155 14.61 0.84 -15.47
N LYS A 156 15.04 -0.31 -14.94
CA LYS A 156 15.56 -1.43 -15.73
C LYS A 156 14.49 -2.02 -16.65
N LEU A 157 13.24 -2.06 -16.18
CA LEU A 157 12.08 -2.52 -16.95
C LEU A 157 11.54 -1.46 -17.93
N ASN A 158 12.13 -0.25 -17.99
CA ASN A 158 11.64 0.87 -18.79
C ASN A 158 10.20 1.32 -18.49
N CYS A 159 9.66 0.97 -17.30
CA CYS A 159 8.30 1.32 -16.90
C CYS A 159 8.22 2.66 -16.15
N LEU A 160 9.36 3.23 -15.71
CA LEU A 160 9.40 4.51 -15.00
C LEU A 160 9.42 5.69 -15.99
N ILE A 161 8.28 6.37 -16.12
CA ILE A 161 8.17 7.57 -16.98
C ILE A 161 8.75 8.80 -16.28
N SER A 162 9.15 9.79 -17.08
CA SER A 162 9.69 11.05 -16.59
C SER A 162 8.61 11.98 -16.06
N GLY A 163 8.99 12.86 -15.12
CA GLY A 163 8.13 13.88 -14.56
C GLY A 163 7.43 13.47 -13.25
N ILE A 164 6.73 14.45 -12.68
CA ILE A 164 5.87 14.29 -11.50
C ILE A 164 4.42 14.31 -12.00
N GLN A 165 3.63 13.34 -11.59
CA GLN A 165 2.21 13.23 -11.94
C GLN A 165 1.35 13.36 -10.69
N LYS A 166 0.09 13.78 -10.87
CA LYS A 166 -0.92 13.60 -9.82
C LYS A 166 -1.17 12.11 -9.61
N SER A 167 -1.53 11.73 -8.39
CA SER A 167 -1.89 10.33 -8.13
C SER A 167 -3.15 9.98 -8.92
N ARG A 168 -3.26 8.74 -9.43
CA ARG A 168 -4.51 8.26 -10.06
C ARG A 168 -5.69 8.16 -9.08
N ILE A 169 -5.38 8.27 -7.80
CA ILE A 169 -6.29 8.16 -6.66
C ILE A 169 -6.12 9.36 -5.74
N ASP A 170 -5.76 10.51 -6.33
CA ASP A 170 -5.52 11.78 -5.66
C ASP A 170 -6.63 12.13 -4.65
N ASP A 171 -7.88 11.89 -5.05
CA ASP A 171 -9.10 12.23 -4.31
C ASP A 171 -9.18 11.54 -2.93
N TYR A 172 -8.58 10.35 -2.74
CA TYR A 172 -8.54 9.68 -1.42
C TYR A 172 -7.16 9.63 -0.77
N ILE A 173 -6.06 9.75 -1.53
CA ILE A 173 -4.69 9.79 -0.95
C ILE A 173 -4.42 11.11 -0.23
N ASN A 174 -4.83 12.21 -0.85
CA ASN A 174 -4.52 13.56 -0.37
C ASN A 174 -5.47 14.05 0.72
N GLN A 175 -6.46 13.26 1.13
CA GLN A 175 -7.17 13.56 2.36
C GLN A 175 -6.19 13.45 3.54
N PRO A 176 -5.97 14.55 4.29
CA PRO A 176 -5.12 14.51 5.46
C PRO A 176 -5.68 13.48 6.45
N TYR A 177 -4.80 12.88 7.25
CA TYR A 177 -5.21 11.94 8.30
C TYR A 177 -6.15 12.58 9.34
N TYR A 178 -6.28 13.91 9.33
CA TYR A 178 -7.01 14.72 10.29
C TYR A 178 -7.67 15.91 9.57
N LYS A 179 -8.89 16.31 9.96
CA LYS A 179 -9.36 17.69 9.76
C LYS A 179 -8.62 18.58 10.77
N THR A 180 -8.11 19.71 10.30
CA THR A 180 -7.51 20.74 11.16
C THR A 180 -8.57 21.43 12.00
#